data_AF-A0A6N7W0L1-F1
#
_entry.id   AF-A0A6N7W0L1-F1
#
_cell.length_a   1.000
_cell.length_b   1.000
_cell.length_c   1.000
_cell.angle_alpha   90.00
_cell.angle_beta   90.00
_cell.angle_gamma   90.00
#
_symmetry.space_group_name_H-M   'P 1'
#
loop_
_entity.id
_entity.type
_entity.pdbx_description
1 polymer ?
#
loop_
_entity_poly.entity_id
_entity_poly.type
_entity_poly.pdbx_seq_one_letter_code
_entity_poly.pdbx_strand_id
1 'polypeptide(L)'
;MNPLYFLEHQFFPAVVYPDPEGKQISPFLLGNAFGTLCASVLADLPETGDENERFYQEEDFTAEGLEIRNEHTGHSQFYVLRMHFPFEAGWNFNTLCPRAYLVHGLQGENPRYYTVEYDANTMGYMLCSWDGEGNHTNFGPVDLGEDPELATILKREKGRAADH
;
A
#
# COMPACT_ATOMS: atom_id res chain seq x y z
N MET A 1 -13.65 12.99 -5.99
CA MET A 1 -12.38 12.55 -5.38
C MET A 1 -11.86 11.45 -6.27
N ASN A 2 -10.56 11.37 -6.57
CA ASN A 2 -10.07 10.28 -7.42
C ASN A 2 -10.35 8.93 -6.73
N PRO A 3 -11.01 7.98 -7.40
CA PRO A 3 -11.33 6.68 -6.82
C PRO A 3 -10.10 5.92 -6.32
N LEU A 4 -8.96 6.00 -7.01
CA LEU A 4 -7.71 5.35 -6.59
C LEU A 4 -7.09 6.03 -5.36
N TYR A 5 -7.14 7.36 -5.28
CA TYR A 5 -6.71 8.10 -4.08
C TYR A 5 -7.51 7.66 -2.84
N PHE A 6 -8.82 7.45 -2.99
CA PHE A 6 -9.66 6.93 -1.92
C PHE A 6 -9.19 5.53 -1.47
N LEU A 7 -8.90 4.62 -2.41
CA LEU A 7 -8.38 3.30 -2.07
C LEU A 7 -7.07 3.40 -1.29
N GLU A 8 -6.08 4.07 -1.87
CA GLU A 8 -4.69 4.15 -1.40
C GLU A 8 -4.58 4.84 -0.03
N HIS A 9 -5.31 5.93 0.20
CA HIS A 9 -5.06 6.83 1.34
C HIS A 9 -6.20 6.89 2.36
N GLN A 10 -7.34 6.24 2.09
CA GLN A 10 -8.47 6.22 3.03
C GLN A 10 -8.92 4.80 3.33
N PHE A 11 -9.26 4.02 2.31
CA PHE A 11 -9.79 2.67 2.49
C PHE A 11 -8.72 1.73 3.06
N PHE A 12 -7.55 1.60 2.43
CA PHE A 12 -6.53 0.66 2.90
C PHE A 12 -5.94 1.01 4.26
N PRO A 13 -5.63 2.28 4.59
CA PRO A 13 -5.26 2.65 5.95
C PRO A 13 -6.29 2.23 6.99
N ALA A 14 -7.60 2.43 6.73
CA ALA A 14 -8.66 2.01 7.63
C ALA A 14 -8.81 0.47 7.74
N VAL A 15 -8.54 -0.26 6.66
CA VAL A 15 -8.52 -1.74 6.68
C VAL A 15 -7.33 -2.29 7.47
N VAL A 16 -6.16 -1.66 7.32
CA VAL A 16 -4.93 -2.07 7.99
C VAL A 16 -4.95 -1.73 9.49
N TYR A 17 -5.50 -0.56 9.81
CA TYR A 17 -5.62 -0.04 11.17
C TYR A 17 -7.10 0.18 11.50
N PRO A 18 -7.87 -0.89 11.72
CA PRO A 18 -9.26 -0.75 12.08
C PRO A 18 -9.38 -0.09 13.46
N ASP A 19 -10.50 0.61 13.68
CA ASP A 19 -10.91 1.04 15.01
C ASP A 19 -10.94 -0.15 15.98
N PRO A 20 -10.88 0.07 17.32
CA PRO A 20 -10.89 -1.02 18.30
C PRO A 20 -12.08 -2.00 18.19
N GLU A 21 -13.20 -1.57 17.62
CA GLU A 21 -14.39 -2.38 17.36
C GLU A 21 -14.43 -2.96 15.94
N GLY A 22 -13.55 -2.49 15.06
CA GLY A 22 -13.43 -2.93 13.68
C GLY A 22 -12.78 -4.31 13.57
N LYS A 23 -13.19 -5.07 12.55
CA LYS A 23 -12.58 -6.38 12.28
C LYS A 23 -11.32 -6.18 11.48
N GLN A 24 -10.18 -6.59 12.04
CA GLN A 24 -8.94 -6.65 11.29
C GLN A 24 -9.03 -7.72 10.19
N ILE A 25 -8.80 -7.31 8.95
CA ILE A 25 -8.70 -8.25 7.83
C ILE A 25 -7.31 -8.90 7.89
N SER A 26 -7.27 -10.22 7.75
CA SER A 26 -6.01 -10.95 7.62
C SER A 26 -5.25 -10.44 6.39
N PRO A 27 -3.97 -10.03 6.51
CA PRO A 27 -3.16 -9.61 5.36
C PRO A 27 -3.10 -10.67 4.24
N PHE A 28 -3.18 -11.95 4.60
CA PHE A 28 -3.23 -13.05 3.63
C PHE A 28 -4.54 -13.07 2.83
N LEU A 29 -5.67 -12.80 3.50
CA LEU A 29 -6.96 -12.68 2.82
C LEU A 29 -6.99 -11.42 1.95
N LEU A 30 -6.44 -10.31 2.46
CA LEU A 30 -6.30 -9.07 1.72
C LEU A 30 -5.54 -9.29 0.41
N GLY A 31 -4.40 -9.99 0.45
CA GLY A 31 -3.62 -10.30 -0.76
C GLY A 31 -4.39 -11.16 -1.77
N ASN A 32 -5.06 -12.22 -1.31
CA ASN A 32 -5.79 -13.13 -2.20
C ASN A 32 -7.03 -12.49 -2.84
N ALA A 33 -7.66 -11.54 -2.16
CA ALA A 33 -8.88 -10.88 -2.60
C ALA A 33 -8.64 -9.45 -3.09
N PHE A 34 -7.37 -9.03 -3.28
CA PHE A 34 -7.02 -7.63 -3.47
C PHE A 34 -7.76 -6.99 -4.65
N GLY A 35 -7.68 -7.59 -5.84
CA GLY A 35 -8.32 -7.03 -7.03
C GLY A 35 -9.85 -7.00 -6.94
N THR A 36 -10.46 -8.10 -6.47
CA THR A 36 -11.90 -8.16 -6.21
C THR A 36 -12.36 -7.10 -5.20
N LEU A 37 -11.59 -6.89 -4.13
CA LEU A 37 -11.89 -5.90 -3.09
C LEU A 37 -11.80 -4.49 -3.66
N CYS A 38 -10.72 -4.16 -4.38
CA CYS A 38 -10.55 -2.87 -5.04
C CYS A 38 -11.72 -2.58 -6.00
N ALA A 39 -11.97 -3.47 -6.95
CA ALA A 39 -13.03 -3.28 -7.94
C ALA A 39 -14.41 -3.13 -7.30
N SER A 40 -14.72 -3.95 -6.28
CA SER A 40 -16.00 -3.87 -5.55
C SER A 40 -16.17 -2.54 -4.81
N VAL A 41 -15.14 -2.11 -4.08
CA VAL A 41 -15.17 -0.83 -3.35
C VAL A 41 -15.35 0.34 -4.32
N LEU A 42 -14.65 0.32 -5.46
CA LEU A 42 -14.78 1.37 -6.46
C LEU A 42 -16.15 1.39 -7.15
N ALA A 43 -16.76 0.22 -7.38
CA ALA A 43 -18.11 0.12 -7.93
C ALA A 43 -19.19 0.67 -7.00
N ASP A 44 -18.96 0.62 -5.68
CA ASP A 44 -19.86 1.14 -4.66
C ASP A 44 -19.64 2.65 -4.37
N LEU A 45 -18.57 3.26 -4.89
CA LEU A 45 -18.37 4.69 -4.75
C LEU A 45 -19.42 5.46 -5.58
N PRO A 46 -19.98 6.57 -5.06
CA PRO A 46 -20.88 7.40 -5.84
C PRO A 46 -20.19 7.87 -7.12
N GLU A 47 -20.82 7.66 -8.28
CA GLU A 47 -20.33 8.19 -9.56
C GLU A 47 -19.99 9.66 -9.39
N THR A 48 -18.72 10.02 -9.58
CA THR A 48 -18.40 11.42 -9.81
C THR A 48 -18.91 11.69 -11.21
N GLY A 49 -19.76 12.70 -11.41
CA GLY A 49 -20.52 12.88 -12.66
C GLY A 49 -19.68 13.26 -13.90
N ASP A 50 -18.48 12.70 -14.06
CA ASP A 50 -17.60 12.85 -15.22
C ASP A 50 -17.74 11.64 -16.14
N GLU A 51 -18.26 11.88 -17.34
CA GLU A 51 -18.52 10.86 -18.36
C GLU A 51 -17.24 10.20 -18.91
N ASN A 52 -16.06 10.68 -18.52
CA ASN A 52 -14.75 10.14 -18.91
C ASN A 52 -14.08 9.30 -17.80
N GLU A 53 -14.78 9.00 -16.71
CA GLU A 53 -14.20 8.27 -15.59
C GLU A 53 -13.83 6.83 -16.01
N ARG A 54 -12.56 6.46 -15.83
CA ARG A 54 -12.06 5.11 -16.15
C ARG A 54 -12.72 4.11 -15.20
N PHE A 55 -13.37 3.09 -15.75
CA PHE A 55 -13.81 1.93 -14.98
C PHE A 55 -12.63 1.01 -14.70
N TYR A 56 -12.46 0.64 -13.44
CA TYR A 56 -11.41 -0.28 -12.99
C TYR A 56 -11.98 -1.69 -12.83
N GLN A 57 -11.25 -2.68 -13.33
CA GLN A 57 -11.58 -4.10 -13.23
C GLN A 57 -10.67 -4.79 -12.22
N GLU A 58 -11.01 -6.01 -11.81
CA GLU A 58 -10.22 -6.75 -10.81
C GLU A 58 -8.77 -6.95 -11.29
N GLU A 59 -8.59 -7.15 -12.60
CA GLU A 59 -7.30 -7.41 -13.25
C GLU A 59 -6.38 -6.18 -13.32
N ASP A 60 -6.93 -4.98 -13.12
CA ASP A 60 -6.13 -3.75 -13.02
C ASP A 60 -5.31 -3.72 -11.72
N PHE A 61 -5.63 -4.57 -10.75
CA PHE A 61 -5.01 -4.62 -9.43
C PHE A 61 -4.37 -5.98 -9.21
N THR A 62 -3.13 -5.98 -8.73
CA THR A 62 -2.45 -7.22 -8.36
C THR A 62 -1.82 -7.11 -6.99
N ALA A 63 -1.67 -8.24 -6.31
CA ALA A 63 -0.95 -8.30 -5.06
C ALA A 63 -0.11 -9.57 -4.97
N GLU A 64 1.05 -9.46 -4.33
CA GLU A 64 1.99 -10.56 -4.15
C GLU A 64 2.53 -10.57 -2.72
N GLY A 65 2.51 -11.75 -2.09
CA GLY A 65 3.10 -11.96 -0.78
C GLY A 65 4.56 -12.40 -0.88
N LEU A 66 5.43 -11.71 -0.15
CA LEU A 66 6.87 -11.98 -0.06
C LEU A 66 7.24 -12.37 1.37
N GLU A 67 7.95 -13.49 1.51
CA GLU A 67 8.56 -13.91 2.77
C GLU A 67 9.91 -13.22 2.93
N ILE A 68 10.09 -12.46 4.01
CA ILE A 68 11.39 -11.87 4.34
C ILE A 68 12.05 -12.72 5.41
N ARG A 69 13.21 -13.28 5.05
CA ARG A 69 14.01 -14.12 5.94
C ARG A 69 15.14 -13.33 6.59
N ASN A 70 15.42 -13.67 7.83
CA ASN A 70 16.60 -13.19 8.52
C ASN A 70 17.86 -13.75 7.84
N GLU A 71 18.73 -12.88 7.35
CA GLU A 71 19.93 -13.25 6.59
C GLU A 71 20.91 -14.14 7.39
N HIS A 72 20.92 -14.04 8.72
CA HIS A 72 21.86 -14.77 9.58
C HIS A 72 21.34 -16.15 9.98
N THR A 73 20.03 -16.28 10.19
CA THR A 73 19.42 -17.54 10.69
C THR A 73 18.66 -18.31 9.60
N GLY A 74 18.32 -17.65 8.49
CA GLY A 74 17.49 -18.22 7.43
C GLY A 74 16.01 -18.39 7.78
N HIS A 75 15.60 -18.05 9.01
CA HIS A 75 14.20 -18.13 9.44
C HIS A 75 13.38 -16.95 8.94
N SER A 76 12.08 -17.18 8.70
CA SER A 76 11.11 -16.15 8.39
C SER A 76 11.09 -15.10 9.51
N GLN A 77 11.15 -13.82 9.13
CA GLN A 77 11.16 -12.70 10.08
C GLN A 77 9.85 -11.92 10.01
N PHE A 78 9.39 -11.62 8.81
CA PHE A 78 8.12 -10.94 8.55
C PHE A 78 7.69 -11.20 7.10
N TYR A 79 6.44 -10.87 6.79
CA TYR A 79 5.89 -10.92 5.44
C TYR A 79 5.63 -9.51 4.92
N VAL A 80 5.73 -9.37 3.60
CA VAL A 80 5.37 -8.15 2.90
C VAL A 80 4.33 -8.50 1.85
N LEU A 81 3.16 -7.88 1.93
CA LEU A 81 2.21 -7.88 0.84
C LEU A 81 2.49 -6.65 -0.03
N ARG A 82 2.93 -6.88 -1.26
CA ARG A 82 3.13 -5.85 -2.28
C ARG A 82 1.85 -5.73 -3.11
N MET A 83 1.30 -4.53 -3.20
CA MET A 83 0.05 -4.22 -3.89
C MET A 83 0.32 -3.25 -5.04
N HIS A 84 -0.24 -3.53 -6.20
CA HIS A 84 -0.08 -2.74 -7.41
C HIS A 84 -1.41 -2.13 -7.82
N PHE A 85 -1.36 -0.84 -8.10
CA PHE A 85 -2.50 -0.08 -8.59
C PHE A 85 -2.30 0.25 -10.07
N PRO A 86 -3.39 0.39 -10.84
CA PRO A 86 -3.32 0.93 -12.19
C PRO A 86 -2.85 2.39 -12.10
N PHE A 87 -1.69 2.68 -12.68
CA PHE A 87 -1.03 3.98 -12.52
C PHE A 87 -0.49 4.51 -13.84
N GLU A 88 -0.70 5.81 -14.06
CA GLU A 88 -0.16 6.56 -15.18
C GLU A 88 0.47 7.86 -14.63
N ALA A 89 1.75 8.07 -14.93
CA ALA A 89 2.44 9.29 -14.50
C ALA A 89 1.95 10.48 -15.33
N GLY A 90 1.51 11.56 -14.66
CA GLY A 90 1.19 12.81 -15.34
C GLY A 90 0.69 13.89 -14.38
N TRP A 91 0.84 15.15 -14.80
CA TRP A 91 0.50 16.31 -13.97
C TRP A 91 -1.00 16.50 -13.77
N ASN A 92 -1.82 15.85 -14.60
CA ASN A 92 -3.28 15.95 -14.59
C ASN A 92 -3.95 14.80 -13.82
N PHE A 93 -3.17 13.83 -13.31
CA PHE A 93 -3.71 12.65 -12.64
C PHE A 93 -3.65 12.81 -11.13
N ASN A 94 -4.76 12.46 -10.48
CA ASN A 94 -4.91 12.49 -9.02
C ASN A 94 -4.51 11.14 -8.37
N THR A 95 -4.03 10.17 -9.16
CA THR A 95 -3.58 8.87 -8.66
C THR A 95 -2.15 9.05 -8.21
N LEU A 96 -1.87 8.80 -6.94
CA LEU A 96 -0.54 9.07 -6.40
C LEU A 96 0.30 7.80 -6.33
N CYS A 97 -0.28 6.62 -6.10
CA CYS A 97 0.53 5.46 -5.78
C CYS A 97 0.53 4.40 -6.89
N PRO A 98 1.63 4.19 -7.63
CA PRO A 98 1.80 2.95 -8.40
C PRO A 98 1.76 1.69 -7.53
N ARG A 99 2.22 1.78 -6.29
CA ARG A 99 2.35 0.65 -5.38
C ARG A 99 2.11 1.03 -3.92
N ALA A 100 1.64 0.06 -3.16
CA ALA A 100 1.66 0.08 -1.70
C ALA A 100 2.23 -1.23 -1.15
N TYR A 101 2.69 -1.18 0.09
CA TYR A 101 3.28 -2.31 0.80
C TYR A 101 2.68 -2.42 2.19
N LEU A 102 2.24 -3.62 2.55
CA LEU A 102 1.82 -3.96 3.89
C LEU A 102 2.86 -4.91 4.49
N VAL A 103 3.67 -4.41 5.42
CA VAL A 103 4.61 -5.22 6.19
C VAL A 103 3.93 -5.69 7.46
N HIS A 104 4.07 -6.96 7.81
CA HIS A 104 3.50 -7.51 9.04
C HIS A 104 4.32 -8.69 9.56
N GLY A 105 4.20 -8.96 10.86
CA GLY A 105 4.81 -10.14 11.48
C GLY A 105 4.20 -11.46 10.99
N LEU A 106 4.72 -12.58 11.47
CA LEU A 106 4.42 -13.90 10.88
C LEU A 106 2.94 -14.33 11.00
N GLN A 107 2.20 -13.73 11.93
CA GLN A 107 0.77 -13.99 12.17
C GLN A 107 -0.12 -12.79 11.77
N GLY A 108 0.42 -11.79 11.07
CA GLY A 108 -0.32 -10.58 10.71
C GLY A 108 -0.25 -9.47 11.76
N GLU A 109 0.56 -9.64 12.80
CA GLU A 109 0.74 -8.68 13.87
C GLU A 109 1.56 -7.46 13.44
N ASN A 110 1.36 -6.34 14.15
CA ASN A 110 2.10 -5.09 13.97
C ASN A 110 2.17 -4.60 12.50
N PRO A 111 1.03 -4.50 11.80
CA PRO A 111 1.04 -4.12 10.41
C PRO A 111 1.60 -2.71 10.21
N ARG A 112 2.25 -2.50 9.07
CA ARG A 112 2.77 -1.22 8.60
C ARG A 112 2.43 -1.03 7.14
N TYR A 113 1.66 0.02 6.86
CA TYR A 113 1.23 0.39 5.53
C TYR A 113 2.12 1.48 4.95
N TYR A 114 2.72 1.20 3.80
CA TYR A 114 3.58 2.10 3.06
C TYR A 114 2.99 2.37 1.66
N THR A 115 3.16 3.59 1.18
CA THR A 115 2.76 4.02 -0.16
C THR A 115 3.98 4.56 -0.90
N VAL A 116 4.06 4.29 -2.20
CA VAL A 116 5.05 4.92 -3.09
C VAL A 116 4.31 6.00 -3.85
N GLU A 117 4.45 7.26 -3.43
CA GLU A 117 3.64 8.37 -3.91
C GLU A 117 4.38 9.17 -4.99
N TYR A 118 3.74 9.36 -6.14
CA TYR A 118 4.23 10.19 -7.23
C TYR A 118 4.04 11.66 -6.90
N ASP A 119 5.13 12.42 -6.90
CA ASP A 119 5.12 13.87 -6.81
C ASP A 119 5.28 14.48 -8.20
N ALA A 120 4.18 15.01 -8.74
CA ALA A 120 4.16 15.63 -10.06
C ALA A 120 5.09 16.86 -10.16
N ASN A 121 5.38 17.55 -9.05
CA ASN A 121 6.23 18.74 -9.07
C ASN A 121 7.69 18.39 -9.35
N THR A 122 8.16 17.28 -8.76
CA THR A 122 9.53 16.79 -8.93
C THR A 122 9.64 15.71 -10.00
N MET A 123 8.50 15.24 -10.53
CA MET A 123 8.38 14.05 -11.37
C MET A 123 9.10 12.83 -10.75
N GLY A 124 9.07 12.75 -9.42
CA GLY A 124 9.74 11.72 -8.62
C GLY A 124 8.75 10.91 -7.80
N TYR A 125 9.27 9.93 -7.07
CA TYR A 125 8.48 9.08 -6.18
C TYR A 125 8.99 9.23 -4.76
N MET A 126 8.05 9.22 -3.81
CA MET A 126 8.30 9.41 -2.39
C MET A 126 7.80 8.17 -1.67
N LEU A 127 8.64 7.57 -0.83
CA LEU A 127 8.15 6.56 0.10
C LEU A 127 7.43 7.28 1.23
N CYS A 128 6.25 6.80 1.60
CA CYS A 128 5.44 7.33 2.68
C CYS A 128 4.88 6.18 3.52
N SER A 129 4.51 6.45 4.78
CA SER A 129 3.76 5.49 5.60
C SER A 129 2.56 6.14 6.26
N TRP A 130 1.57 5.30 6.53
CA TRP A 130 0.37 5.67 7.27
C TRP A 130 0.34 4.92 8.59
N ASP A 131 -0.15 5.57 9.65
CA ASP A 131 -0.47 4.93 10.92
C ASP A 131 -1.98 4.85 11.17
N GLY A 132 -2.36 4.21 12.28
CA GLY A 132 -3.76 4.03 12.65
C GLY A 132 -4.46 5.27 13.17
N GLU A 133 -3.76 6.40 13.29
CA GLU A 133 -4.35 7.70 13.62
C GLU A 133 -4.59 8.53 12.35
N GLY A 134 -4.26 7.98 11.17
CA GLY A 134 -4.33 8.68 9.89
C GLY A 134 -3.15 9.63 9.66
N ASN A 135 -2.09 9.54 10.47
CA ASN A 135 -0.91 10.36 10.24
C ASN A 135 -0.13 9.81 9.04
N HIS A 136 0.24 10.73 8.15
CA HIS A 136 1.09 10.47 7.00
C HIS A 136 2.52 10.90 7.32
N THR A 137 3.47 9.97 7.19
CA THR A 137 4.90 10.25 7.34
C THR A 137 5.58 10.13 5.99
N ASN A 138 6.04 11.26 5.45
CA ASN A 138 6.88 11.28 4.26
C ASN A 138 8.33 10.96 4.64
N PHE A 139 8.90 10.05 3.90
CA PHE A 139 10.13 9.39 4.22
C PHE A 139 11.24 9.68 3.20
N GLY A 140 10.98 10.59 2.27
CA GLY A 140 11.90 11.03 1.25
C GLY A 140 11.77 10.26 -0.08
N PRO A 141 12.59 10.67 -1.06
CA PRO A 141 12.58 10.09 -2.40
C PRO A 141 12.92 8.60 -2.41
N VAL A 142 12.34 7.88 -3.36
CA VAL A 142 12.63 6.48 -3.65
C VAL A 142 12.67 6.27 -5.16
N ASP A 143 13.58 5.41 -5.63
CA ASP A 143 13.63 5.03 -7.03
C ASP A 143 12.43 4.15 -7.37
N LEU A 144 11.80 4.41 -8.52
CA LEU A 144 10.67 3.60 -8.97
C LEU A 144 11.14 2.19 -9.32
N GLY A 145 10.64 1.21 -8.60
CA GLY A 145 10.92 -0.20 -8.80
C GLY A 145 10.77 -0.99 -7.52
N GLU A 146 10.34 -2.23 -7.64
CA GLU A 146 9.97 -3.01 -6.47
C GLU A 146 11.16 -3.30 -5.55
N ASP A 147 12.34 -3.58 -6.12
CA ASP A 147 13.57 -3.85 -5.38
C ASP A 147 14.09 -2.64 -4.60
N PRO A 148 14.28 -1.43 -5.20
CA PRO A 148 14.73 -0.27 -4.44
C PRO A 148 13.71 0.20 -3.40
N GLU A 149 12.41 0.08 -3.69
CA GLU A 149 11.34 0.40 -2.75
C GLU A 149 11.37 -0.54 -1.54
N LEU A 150 11.40 -1.85 -1.80
CA LEU A 150 11.48 -2.86 -0.75
C LEU A 150 12.75 -2.70 0.07
N ALA A 151 13.92 -2.52 -0.54
CA ALA A 151 15.18 -2.29 0.19
C ALA A 151 15.09 -1.11 1.16
N THR A 152 14.43 -0.02 0.76
CA THR A 152 14.23 1.16 1.59
C THR A 152 13.28 0.88 2.76
N ILE A 153 12.17 0.19 2.51
CA ILE A 153 11.23 -0.25 3.55
C ILE A 153 11.92 -1.18 4.56
N LEU A 154 12.63 -2.20 4.08
CA LEU A 154 13.32 -3.18 4.92
C LEU A 154 14.39 -2.54 5.80
N LYS A 155 15.12 -1.54 5.28
CA LYS A 155 16.10 -0.78 6.07
C LYS A 155 15.44 -0.09 7.27
N ARG A 156 14.21 0.39 7.14
CA ARG A 156 13.46 1.00 8.24
C ARG A 156 12.94 -0.01 9.24
N GLU A 157 12.37 -1.11 8.77
CA GLU A 157 11.87 -2.15 9.66
C GLU A 157 13.00 -2.80 10.47
N LYS A 158 14.19 -2.99 9.86
CA LYS A 158 15.40 -3.43 10.57
C LYS A 158 15.83 -2.43 11.65
N GLY A 159 15.77 -1.12 11.38
CA GLY A 159 16.09 -0.07 12.36
C GLY A 159 15.19 -0.14 13.59
N ARG A 160 13.89 -0.37 13.39
CA ARG A 160 12.91 -0.46 14.49
C ARG A 160 12.99 -1.76 15.28
N ALA A 161 13.28 -2.89 14.63
CA ALA A 161 13.41 -4.18 15.32
C ALA A 161 14.61 -4.22 16.29
N ALA A 162 15.57 -3.29 16.16
CA ALA A 162 16.71 -3.16 17.06
C ALA A 162 16.43 -2.26 18.30
N ASP A 163 15.30 -1.54 18.32
CA ASP A 163 14.89 -0.66 19.43
C ASP A 163 13.93 -1.35 20.42
N HIS A 164 13.75 -2.66 20.28
CA HIS A 164 12.98 -3.55 21.16
C HIS A 164 13.85 -4.70 21.68
#